data_AF-A0A7C2P9T4-F1
#
_entry.id   AF-A0A7C2P9T4-F1
#
_cell.length_a   1.000
_cell.length_b   1.000
_cell.length_c   1.000
_cell.angle_alpha   90.00
_cell.angle_beta   90.00
_cell.angle_gamma   90.00
#
_symmetry.space_group_name_H-M   'P 1'
#
loop_
_entity.id
_entity.type
_entity.pdbx_description
1 polymer ?
#
loop_
_entity_poly.entity_id
_entity_poly.type
_entity_poly.pdbx_seq_one_letter_code
_entity_poly.pdbx_strand_id
1 'polypeptide(L)'
;MSIMRDLPEASRVFVFGTAEERSALQARFGLTDDDMRRFTHYATLRHNVLSRLQTDGDCSIEIEPQVAEAVRKLNQKGYKTFSSGFASAGEAQHLSCSDAPFHPAIIPEEILDRLADFDLQFIVTSHAITFQSSRLLSLEELTFIWNRVADALPPRTT
;
A
#
# COMPACT_ATOMS: atom_id res chain seq x y z
N MET A 1 -23.68 -1.99 1.20
CA MET A 1 -22.87 -1.88 2.44
C MET A 1 -21.43 -1.81 1.99
N SER A 2 -20.66 -0.77 2.36
CA SER A 2 -19.26 -0.67 1.93
C SER A 2 -18.38 -1.46 2.90
N ILE A 3 -17.54 -2.36 2.39
CA ILE A 3 -16.46 -3.06 3.13
C ILE A 3 -15.66 -2.07 4.00
N MET A 4 -15.57 -0.81 3.56
CA MET A 4 -14.81 0.25 4.21
C MET A 4 -15.21 0.58 5.65
N ARG A 5 -16.42 0.21 6.13
CA ARG A 5 -16.84 0.51 7.52
C ARG A 5 -16.55 -0.62 8.52
N ASP A 6 -16.43 -1.87 8.06
CA ASP A 6 -16.27 -3.07 8.91
C ASP A 6 -14.83 -3.65 8.85
N LEU A 7 -13.89 -2.84 8.35
CA LEU A 7 -12.53 -3.24 7.99
C LEU A 7 -11.69 -3.91 9.09
N PRO A 8 -11.75 -3.49 10.38
CA PRO A 8 -10.98 -4.16 11.43
C PRO A 8 -11.41 -5.62 11.62
N GLU A 9 -12.71 -5.89 11.56
CA GLU A 9 -13.27 -7.23 11.72
C GLU A 9 -13.01 -8.10 10.48
N ALA A 10 -13.17 -7.52 9.28
CA ALA A 10 -12.87 -8.19 8.02
C ALA A 10 -11.38 -8.57 7.92
N SER A 11 -10.47 -7.67 8.33
CA SER A 11 -9.02 -7.92 8.33
C SER A 11 -8.63 -9.11 9.22
N ARG A 12 -9.23 -9.23 10.41
CA ARG A 12 -9.04 -10.41 11.26
C ARG A 12 -9.49 -11.70 10.56
N VAL A 13 -10.66 -11.69 9.93
CA VAL A 13 -11.18 -12.88 9.22
C VAL A 13 -10.27 -13.27 8.05
N PHE A 14 -9.73 -12.30 7.32
CA PHE A 14 -8.80 -12.57 6.23
C PHE A 14 -7.51 -13.28 6.69
N VAL A 15 -6.99 -12.94 7.87
CA VAL A 15 -5.75 -13.53 8.40
C VAL A 15 -6.00 -14.80 9.21
N PHE A 16 -6.96 -14.77 10.13
CA PHE A 16 -7.17 -15.80 11.16
C PHE A 16 -8.54 -16.47 11.10
N GLY A 17 -9.41 -16.04 10.18
CA GLY A 17 -10.78 -16.51 10.14
C GLY A 17 -10.90 -17.98 9.76
N THR A 18 -11.90 -18.66 10.33
CA THR A 18 -12.27 -20.03 9.95
C THR A 18 -12.83 -20.08 8.52
N ALA A 19 -12.99 -21.28 7.97
CA ALA A 19 -13.65 -21.45 6.67
C ALA A 19 -15.08 -20.89 6.68
N GLU A 20 -15.82 -21.11 7.76
CA GLU A 20 -17.19 -20.59 7.94
C GLU A 20 -17.22 -19.07 7.99
N GLU A 21 -16.30 -18.45 8.75
CA GLU A 21 -16.19 -16.99 8.83
C GLU A 21 -15.83 -16.37 7.48
N ARG A 22 -14.92 -17.01 6.72
CA ARG A 22 -14.54 -16.58 5.37
C ARG A 22 -15.70 -16.71 4.38
N SER A 23 -16.45 -17.80 4.41
CA SER A 23 -17.65 -17.97 3.57
C SER A 23 -18.74 -16.96 3.92
N ALA A 24 -18.94 -16.66 5.21
CA ALA A 24 -19.89 -15.64 5.64
C ALA A 24 -19.46 -14.23 5.17
N LEU A 25 -18.17 -13.91 5.26
CA LEU A 25 -17.60 -12.66 4.76
C LEU A 25 -17.78 -12.53 3.24
N GLN A 26 -17.48 -13.60 2.52
CA GLN A 26 -17.64 -13.70 1.08
C GLN A 26 -19.08 -13.43 0.65
N ALA A 27 -20.05 -14.09 1.29
CA ALA A 27 -21.48 -13.91 1.02
C ALA A 27 -21.97 -12.50 1.40
N ARG A 28 -21.54 -11.96 2.55
CA ARG A 28 -21.95 -10.63 3.03
C ARG A 28 -21.54 -9.51 2.08
N PHE A 29 -20.37 -9.63 1.48
CA PHE A 29 -19.78 -8.57 0.65
C PHE A 29 -19.77 -8.89 -0.84
N GLY A 30 -20.28 -10.06 -1.24
CA GLY A 30 -20.32 -10.50 -2.64
C GLY A 30 -18.92 -10.68 -3.23
N LEU A 31 -17.96 -11.16 -2.42
CA LEU A 31 -16.58 -11.34 -2.84
C LEU A 31 -16.42 -12.59 -3.71
N THR A 32 -15.61 -12.51 -4.74
CA THR A 32 -15.18 -13.67 -5.50
C THR A 32 -14.08 -14.43 -4.74
N ASP A 33 -13.78 -15.65 -5.17
CA ASP A 33 -12.63 -16.40 -4.61
C ASP A 33 -11.30 -15.69 -4.87
N ASP A 34 -11.20 -14.95 -5.98
CA ASP A 34 -10.01 -14.16 -6.31
C ASP A 34 -9.86 -12.96 -5.35
N ASP A 35 -10.96 -12.26 -5.07
CA ASP A 35 -10.98 -11.17 -4.08
C ASP A 35 -10.58 -11.70 -2.70
N MET A 36 -11.15 -12.84 -2.29
CA MET A 36 -10.79 -13.48 -1.01
C MET A 36 -9.30 -13.80 -0.94
N ARG A 37 -8.74 -14.33 -2.03
CA ARG A 37 -7.30 -14.63 -2.12
C ARG A 37 -6.44 -13.37 -2.01
N ARG A 38 -6.80 -12.28 -2.71
CA ARG A 38 -6.08 -11.00 -2.69
C ARG A 38 -6.14 -10.32 -1.33
N PHE A 39 -7.33 -10.19 -0.76
CA PHE A 39 -7.49 -9.60 0.58
C PHE A 39 -6.77 -10.41 1.65
N THR A 40 -6.86 -11.74 1.62
CA THR A 40 -6.08 -12.59 2.54
C THR A 40 -4.58 -12.38 2.38
N HIS A 41 -4.07 -12.40 1.15
CA HIS A 41 -2.64 -12.20 0.89
C HIS A 41 -2.12 -10.89 1.50
N TYR A 42 -2.77 -9.76 1.18
CA TYR A 42 -2.30 -8.46 1.65
C TYR A 42 -2.58 -8.22 3.15
N ALA A 43 -3.68 -8.75 3.68
CA ALA A 43 -3.92 -8.71 5.13
C ALA A 43 -2.84 -9.50 5.89
N THR A 44 -2.40 -10.64 5.36
CA THR A 44 -1.29 -11.42 5.93
C THR A 44 0.03 -10.64 5.86
N LEU A 45 0.36 -10.02 4.73
CA LEU A 45 1.57 -9.20 4.61
C LEU A 45 1.57 -8.05 5.62
N ARG A 46 0.46 -7.31 5.70
CA ARG A 46 0.28 -6.22 6.66
C ARG A 46 0.41 -6.69 8.10
N HIS A 47 -0.23 -7.82 8.44
CA HIS A 47 -0.11 -8.40 9.77
C HIS A 47 1.34 -8.72 10.12
N ASN A 48 2.06 -9.42 9.22
CA ASN A 48 3.46 -9.77 9.42
C ASN A 48 4.36 -8.53 9.61
N VAL A 49 4.07 -7.45 8.88
CA VAL A 49 4.75 -6.16 9.03
C VAL A 49 4.48 -5.54 10.40
N LEU A 50 3.21 -5.39 10.78
CA LEU A 50 2.83 -4.72 12.02
C LEU A 50 3.27 -5.49 13.26
N SER A 51 3.22 -6.82 13.22
CA SER A 51 3.70 -7.67 14.32
C SER A 51 5.20 -7.51 14.58
N ARG A 52 6.00 -7.24 13.53
CA ARG A 52 7.44 -6.94 13.68
C ARG A 52 7.70 -5.54 14.24
N LEU A 53 6.83 -4.57 13.94
CA LEU A 53 6.96 -3.21 14.48
C LEU A 53 6.57 -3.15 15.96
N GLN A 54 5.56 -3.92 16.37
CA GLN A 54 5.13 -3.99 17.77
C GLN A 54 6.19 -4.57 18.71
N THR A 55 7.08 -5.43 18.21
CA THR A 55 8.21 -5.93 19.01
C THR A 55 9.31 -4.88 19.22
N ASP A 56 9.38 -3.87 18.35
CA ASP A 56 10.48 -2.89 18.32
C ASP A 56 10.12 -1.55 19.01
N GLY A 57 8.89 -1.42 19.52
CA GLY A 57 8.47 -0.32 20.40
C GLY A 57 8.16 1.02 19.72
N ASP A 58 8.25 1.11 18.40
CA ASP A 58 8.00 2.34 17.65
C ASP A 58 6.63 2.31 16.94
N CYS A 59 5.57 2.60 17.70
CA CYS A 59 4.19 2.67 17.19
C CYS A 59 3.80 4.07 16.68
N SER A 60 4.75 5.01 16.55
CA SER A 60 4.44 6.42 16.29
C SER A 60 4.38 6.79 14.80
N ILE A 61 4.79 5.88 13.91
CA ILE A 61 4.99 6.19 12.50
C ILE A 61 3.95 5.43 11.65
N GLU A 62 3.07 6.15 10.93
CA GLU A 62 2.17 5.62 9.89
C GLU A 62 2.93 5.18 8.61
N ILE A 63 4.20 4.83 8.73
CA ILE A 63 5.09 4.45 7.64
C ILE A 63 5.46 2.99 7.87
N GLU A 64 4.93 2.12 7.02
CA GLU A 64 5.26 0.70 7.09
C GLU A 64 6.70 0.42 6.60
N PRO A 65 7.37 -0.67 7.04
CA PRO A 65 8.80 -0.88 6.80
C PRO A 65 9.16 -1.01 5.32
N GLN A 66 8.29 -1.61 4.49
CA GLN A 66 8.51 -1.77 3.06
C GLN A 66 8.57 -0.44 2.30
N VAL A 67 8.04 0.64 2.90
CA VAL A 67 8.03 1.99 2.31
C VAL A 67 9.02 2.94 2.98
N ALA A 68 9.62 2.56 4.11
CA ALA A 68 10.45 3.44 4.94
C ALA A 68 11.62 4.09 4.17
N GLU A 69 12.33 3.32 3.35
CA GLU A 69 13.47 3.84 2.57
C GLU A 69 13.02 4.82 1.48
N ALA A 70 11.92 4.53 0.79
CA ALA A 70 11.32 5.41 -0.20
C ALA A 70 10.89 6.74 0.43
N VAL A 71 10.23 6.67 1.59
CA VAL A 71 9.83 7.83 2.38
C VAL A 71 11.03 8.65 2.82
N ARG A 72 12.11 8.01 3.28
CA ARG A 72 13.36 8.69 3.67
C ARG A 72 13.96 9.46 2.49
N LYS A 73 14.06 8.83 1.31
CA LYS A 73 14.55 9.48 0.08
C LYS A 73 13.66 10.66 -0.32
N LEU A 74 12.34 10.52 -0.21
CA LEU A 74 11.40 11.58 -0.55
C LEU A 74 11.46 12.77 0.43
N ASN A 75 11.60 12.50 1.72
CA ASN A 75 11.83 13.55 2.72
C ASN A 75 13.13 14.33 2.44
N GLN A 76 14.21 13.63 2.03
CA GLN A 76 15.47 14.28 1.61
C GLN A 76 15.30 15.15 0.35
N LYS A 77 14.35 14.79 -0.52
CA LYS A 77 13.95 15.56 -1.70
C LYS A 77 12.94 16.68 -1.40
N GLY A 78 12.56 16.89 -0.14
CA GLY A 78 11.64 17.94 0.30
C GLY A 78 10.15 17.57 0.25
N TYR A 79 9.81 16.32 -0.05
CA TYR A 79 8.43 15.83 0.05
C TYR A 79 8.13 15.49 1.50
N LYS A 80 7.26 16.24 2.17
CA LYS A 80 6.85 15.98 3.56
C LYS A 80 5.86 14.82 3.63
N THR A 81 6.39 13.61 3.62
CA THR A 81 5.60 12.38 3.63
C THR A 81 5.20 12.04 5.06
N PHE A 82 3.93 11.75 5.31
CA PHE A 82 3.40 11.53 6.67
C PHE A 82 2.66 10.20 6.87
N SER A 83 2.28 9.52 5.79
CA SER A 83 1.55 8.24 5.84
C SER A 83 1.89 7.41 4.61
N SER A 84 2.15 6.11 4.76
CA SER A 84 2.42 5.20 3.64
C SER A 84 2.34 3.73 4.04
N GLY A 85 1.94 2.88 3.09
CA GLY A 85 1.87 1.43 3.27
C GLY A 85 0.61 0.86 2.63
N PHE A 86 0.01 -0.14 3.27
CA PHE A 86 -1.30 -0.66 2.85
C PHE A 86 -2.41 0.37 3.12
N ALA A 87 -3.16 0.74 2.07
CA ALA A 87 -4.38 1.50 2.21
C ALA A 87 -5.43 0.71 3.01
N SER A 88 -6.46 1.39 3.51
CA SER A 88 -7.46 0.79 4.42
C SER A 88 -8.07 -0.50 3.89
N ALA A 89 -8.28 -0.60 2.57
CA ALA A 89 -8.86 -1.76 1.88
C ALA A 89 -7.86 -2.91 1.60
N GLY A 90 -6.60 -2.79 2.05
CA GLY A 90 -5.59 -3.86 2.02
C GLY A 90 -4.87 -4.06 0.70
N GLU A 91 -5.53 -3.86 -0.44
CA GLU A 91 -4.91 -4.19 -1.75
C GLU A 91 -4.11 -3.05 -2.38
N ALA A 92 -4.44 -1.81 -2.04
CA ALA A 92 -3.71 -0.65 -2.56
C ALA A 92 -2.52 -0.32 -1.67
N GLN A 93 -1.44 0.14 -2.30
CA GLN A 93 -0.35 0.83 -1.62
C GLN A 93 -0.54 2.32 -1.75
N HIS A 94 -0.30 3.08 -0.69
CA HIS A 94 -0.32 4.55 -0.75
C HIS A 94 0.95 5.16 -0.17
N LEU A 95 1.22 6.38 -0.60
CA LEU A 95 2.17 7.31 0.00
C LEU A 95 1.57 8.72 -0.05
N SER A 96 1.43 9.35 1.11
CA SER A 96 0.74 10.63 1.30
C SER A 96 1.67 11.73 1.81
N CYS A 97 1.48 12.93 1.28
CA CYS A 97 2.25 14.13 1.55
C CYS A 97 1.37 15.33 1.95
N SER A 98 1.84 16.15 2.89
CA SER A 98 1.06 17.28 3.43
C SER A 98 0.91 18.44 2.44
N ASP A 99 1.96 18.73 1.68
CA ASP A 99 2.10 20.01 0.95
C ASP A 99 1.59 19.96 -0.50
N ALA A 100 0.69 19.01 -0.83
CA ALA A 100 0.18 18.80 -2.17
C ALA A 100 1.25 18.74 -3.29
N PRO A 101 2.40 18.03 -3.11
CA PRO A 101 3.57 18.21 -3.98
C PRO A 101 3.49 17.44 -5.31
N PHE A 102 2.48 16.60 -5.49
CA PHE A 102 2.41 15.69 -6.62
C PHE A 102 1.58 16.28 -7.77
N HIS A 103 1.98 15.98 -9.00
CA HIS A 103 1.17 16.22 -10.19
C HIS A 103 1.05 14.91 -10.98
N PRO A 104 -0.02 14.67 -11.76
CA PRO A 104 -0.19 13.40 -12.46
C PRO A 104 1.01 12.97 -13.34
N ALA A 105 1.69 13.94 -13.95
CA ALA A 105 2.89 13.70 -14.76
C ALA A 105 4.22 13.58 -13.96
N ILE A 106 4.18 13.45 -12.63
CA ILE A 106 5.39 13.51 -11.79
C ILE A 106 6.17 12.20 -11.82
N ILE A 107 5.51 11.10 -12.18
CA ILE A 107 6.16 9.80 -12.38
C ILE A 107 6.57 9.74 -13.86
N PRO A 108 7.87 9.72 -14.18
CA PRO A 108 8.32 9.63 -15.57
C PRO A 108 7.83 8.36 -16.25
N GLU A 109 7.44 8.46 -17.51
CA GLU A 109 6.94 7.32 -18.32
C GLU A 109 7.95 6.16 -18.35
N GLU A 110 9.25 6.47 -18.43
CA GLU A 110 10.35 5.50 -18.38
C GLU A 110 10.31 4.59 -17.13
N ILE A 111 9.74 5.09 -16.03
CA ILE A 111 9.59 4.33 -14.79
C ILE A 111 8.36 3.45 -14.86
N LEU A 112 7.27 3.94 -15.44
CA LEU A 112 6.08 3.13 -15.68
C LEU A 112 6.42 1.94 -16.59
N ASP A 113 7.22 2.16 -17.63
CA ASP A 113 7.71 1.10 -18.52
C ASP A 113 8.55 0.06 -17.78
N ARG A 114 9.46 0.50 -16.91
CA ARG A 114 10.28 -0.40 -16.07
C ARG A 114 9.48 -1.16 -15.03
N LEU A 115 8.27 -0.69 -14.72
CA LEU A 115 7.35 -1.32 -13.78
C LEU A 115 6.21 -2.07 -14.48
N ALA A 116 6.23 -2.16 -15.83
CA ALA A 116 5.17 -2.82 -16.60
C ALA A 116 4.97 -4.28 -16.20
N ASP A 117 6.04 -5.00 -15.85
CA ASP A 117 5.99 -6.40 -15.40
C ASP A 117 5.23 -6.59 -14.07
N PHE A 118 4.92 -5.51 -13.35
CA PHE A 118 4.17 -5.54 -12.10
C PHE A 118 2.67 -5.30 -12.30
N ASP A 119 2.21 -5.06 -13.54
CA ASP A 119 0.81 -4.77 -13.90
C ASP A 119 0.16 -3.75 -12.94
N LEU A 120 0.83 -2.60 -12.80
CA LEU A 120 0.47 -1.57 -11.84
C LEU A 120 -0.52 -0.57 -12.44
N GLN A 121 -1.55 -0.26 -11.65
CA GLN A 121 -2.44 0.86 -11.90
C GLN A 121 -2.13 1.96 -10.90
N PHE A 122 -1.52 3.05 -11.37
CA PHE A 122 -1.22 4.22 -10.56
C PHE A 122 -2.36 5.23 -10.55
N ILE A 123 -2.63 5.79 -9.38
CA ILE A 123 -3.49 6.95 -9.18
C ILE A 123 -2.64 8.00 -8.46
N VAL A 124 -2.38 9.11 -9.14
CA VAL A 124 -1.62 10.22 -8.58
C VAL A 124 -2.56 11.40 -8.36
N THR A 125 -2.75 11.76 -7.10
CA THR A 125 -3.45 12.98 -6.68
C THR A 125 -2.43 14.01 -6.22
N SER A 126 -2.84 15.24 -5.92
CA SER A 126 -1.91 16.25 -5.41
C SER A 126 -1.26 15.84 -4.08
N HIS A 127 -1.96 15.06 -3.26
CA HIS A 127 -1.52 14.67 -1.91
C HIS A 127 -0.98 13.26 -1.80
N ALA A 128 -1.29 12.38 -2.74
CA ALA A 128 -0.92 10.99 -2.62
C ALA A 128 -0.59 10.33 -3.96
N ILE A 129 0.37 9.43 -3.92
CA ILE A 129 0.58 8.41 -4.95
C ILE A 129 -0.02 7.12 -4.41
N THR A 130 -0.89 6.49 -5.18
CA THR A 130 -1.47 5.19 -4.87
C THR A 130 -1.24 4.25 -6.04
N PHE A 131 -0.98 2.98 -5.76
CA PHE A 131 -1.01 1.96 -6.80
C PHE A 131 -1.68 0.69 -6.33
N GLN A 132 -2.19 -0.06 -7.30
CA GLN A 132 -2.70 -1.42 -7.15
C GLN A 132 -2.08 -2.30 -8.23
N SER A 133 -2.03 -3.61 -7.99
CA SER A 133 -1.57 -4.59 -8.96
C SER A 133 -2.64 -5.66 -9.18
N SER A 134 -2.78 -6.12 -10.41
CA SER A 134 -3.65 -7.26 -10.72
C SER A 134 -3.09 -8.59 -10.18
N ARG A 135 -1.77 -8.64 -9.93
CA ARG A 135 -1.08 -9.80 -9.37
C ARG A 135 -0.79 -9.61 -7.88
N LEU A 136 -0.55 -10.72 -7.21
CA LEU A 136 -0.10 -10.71 -5.82
C LEU A 136 1.36 -10.28 -5.78
N LEU A 137 1.64 -9.20 -5.07
CA LEU A 137 3.00 -8.70 -4.85
C LEU A 137 3.53 -9.15 -3.49
N SER A 138 4.78 -9.57 -3.46
CA SER A 138 5.53 -9.82 -2.22
C SER A 138 6.02 -8.51 -1.58
N LEU A 139 6.42 -8.55 -0.30
CA LEU A 139 6.99 -7.38 0.37
C LEU A 139 8.26 -6.87 -0.31
N GLU A 140 9.09 -7.75 -0.88
CA GLU A 140 10.30 -7.36 -1.60
C GLU A 140 9.95 -6.58 -2.87
N GLU A 141 8.94 -7.03 -3.61
CA GLU A 141 8.46 -6.33 -4.81
C GLU A 141 7.82 -4.98 -4.46
N LEU A 142 7.01 -4.93 -3.40
CA LEU A 142 6.45 -3.67 -2.91
C LEU A 142 7.57 -2.67 -2.55
N THR A 143 8.60 -3.15 -1.84
CA THR A 143 9.78 -2.35 -1.49
C THR A 143 10.52 -1.85 -2.74
N PHE A 144 10.71 -2.73 -3.72
CA PHE A 144 11.35 -2.40 -4.98
C PHE A 144 10.59 -1.31 -5.73
N ILE A 145 9.27 -1.48 -5.91
CA ILE A 145 8.41 -0.51 -6.61
C ILE A 145 8.51 0.87 -5.96
N TRP A 146 8.33 0.95 -4.64
CA TRP A 146 8.38 2.22 -3.92
C TRP A 146 9.74 2.91 -4.01
N ASN A 147 10.82 2.15 -3.93
CA ASN A 147 12.16 2.70 -4.12
C ASN A 147 12.37 3.26 -5.53
N ARG A 148 11.84 2.60 -6.56
CA ARG A 148 11.90 3.11 -7.94
C ARG A 148 11.11 4.40 -8.12
N VAL A 149 9.91 4.46 -7.55
CA VAL A 149 9.09 5.70 -7.54
C VAL A 149 9.86 6.82 -6.84
N ALA A 150 10.41 6.56 -5.64
CA ALA A 150 11.15 7.55 -4.88
C ALA A 150 12.43 8.03 -5.59
N ASP A 151 13.16 7.14 -6.27
CA ASP A 151 14.37 7.49 -7.02
C ASP A 151 14.06 8.40 -8.20
N ALA A 152 12.94 8.15 -8.88
CA ALA A 152 12.53 8.88 -10.07
C ALA A 152 11.96 10.28 -9.83
N LEU A 153 11.33 10.49 -8.67
CA LEU A 153 10.75 11.80 -8.33
C LEU A 153 11.87 12.85 -8.20
N PRO A 154 11.79 14.01 -8.87
CA PRO A 154 12.82 15.04 -8.76
C PRO A 154 12.82 15.68 -7.36
N PRO A 155 13.92 16.32 -6.91
CA PRO A 155 13.86 17.16 -5.71
C PRO A 155 12.84 18.29 -5.86
N ARG A 156 12.09 18.63 -4.80
CA ARG A 156 11.27 19.83 -4.79
C ARG A 156 12.19 21.05 -4.82
N THR A 157 12.09 21.82 -5.89
CA THR A 157 12.56 23.21 -5.90
C THR A 157 11.63 24.01 -4.99
N THR A 158 12.13 24.39 -3.82
CA THR A 158 11.47 25.33 -2.88
C THR A 158 11.27 26.69 -3.51
#